data_AF-B6BTB3-F1
#
_entry.id   AF-B6BTB3-F1
#
_cell.length_a   1.000
_cell.length_b   1.000
_cell.length_c   1.000
_cell.angle_alpha   90.00
_cell.angle_beta   90.00
_cell.angle_gamma   90.00
#
_symmetry.space_group_name_H-M   'P 1'
#
loop_
_entity.id
_entity.type
_entity.pdbx_description
1 polymer ?
#
loop_
_entity_poly.entity_id
_entity_poly.type
_entity_poly.pdbx_seq_one_letter_code
_entity_poly.pdbx_strand_id
1 'polypeptide(L)' 'MQFSRSKNYEFDCVNENYKILKATSYQFPDLKGKSLDENADPEKVFQPQPHSNEYALLKEVCDYK' A
#
# COMPACT_ATOMS: atom_id res chain seq x y z
N MET A 1 -6.68 -19.71 -10.54
CA MET A 1 -7.25 -18.35 -10.67
C MET A 1 -6.23 -17.39 -10.09
N GLN A 2 -5.87 -16.31 -10.80
CA GLN A 2 -4.86 -15.33 -10.37
C GLN A 2 -5.57 -14.03 -10.00
N PHE A 3 -5.28 -13.50 -8.82
CA PHE A 3 -5.85 -12.25 -8.32
C PHE A 3 -4.76 -11.19 -8.27
N SER A 4 -5.09 -9.96 -8.63
CA SER A 4 -4.21 -8.79 -8.45
C SER A 4 -4.68 -7.97 -7.26
N ARG A 5 -3.75 -7.50 -6.43
CA ARG A 5 -4.08 -6.60 -5.32
C ARG A 5 -3.43 -5.25 -5.56
N SER A 6 -4.22 -4.19 -5.50
CA SER A 6 -3.73 -2.82 -5.45
C SER A 6 -3.91 -2.28 -4.04
N LYS A 7 -2.91 -1.55 -3.55
CA LYS A 7 -2.98 -0.82 -2.29
C LYS A 7 -2.50 0.60 -2.53
N ASN A 8 -3.25 1.56 -2.01
CA ASN A 8 -2.85 2.96 -1.98
C ASN A 8 -2.24 3.27 -0.63
N TYR A 9 -1.03 3.81 -0.65
CA TYR A 9 -0.28 4.18 0.55
C TYR A 9 -0.11 5.69 0.63
N GLU A 10 -0.13 6.22 1.85
CA GLU A 10 0.37 7.56 2.18
C GLU A 10 1.62 7.37 3.03
N PHE A 11 2.77 7.90 2.59
CA PHE A 11 4.04 7.81 3.31
C PHE A 11 4.36 9.15 3.98
N ASP A 12 4.67 9.11 5.27
CA ASP A 12 5.20 10.24 6.02
C ASP A 12 6.72 10.08 6.14
N CYS A 13 7.44 10.84 5.32
CA CYS A 13 8.90 10.81 5.27
C CYS A 13 9.58 11.46 6.47
N VAL A 14 8.86 12.26 7.28
CA VAL A 14 9.43 12.91 8.45
C VAL A 14 9.48 11.94 9.63
N ASN A 15 8.39 11.21 9.82
CA ASN A 15 8.24 10.24 10.90
C ASN A 15 8.51 8.79 10.46
N GLU A 16 8.93 8.60 9.20
CA GLU A 16 9.20 7.32 8.56
C GLU A 16 8.06 6.29 8.73
N ASN A 17 6.81 6.74 8.60
CA ASN A 17 5.62 5.91 8.78
C ASN A 17 4.75 5.87 7.52
N TYR A 18 3.76 4.98 7.48
CA TYR A 18 2.81 4.92 6.38
C TYR A 18 1.39 4.60 6.83
N LYS A 19 0.43 4.97 6.00
CA LYS A 19 -0.99 4.61 6.12
C LYS A 19 -1.45 3.88 4.87
N ILE A 20 -2.41 2.98 5.03
CA ILE A 20 -3.07 2.32 3.88
C ILE A 20 -4.41 3.00 3.68
N LEU A 21 -4.55 3.78 2.61
CA LEU A 21 -5.76 4.54 2.32
C LEU A 21 -6.86 3.65 1.73
N LYS A 22 -6.46 2.68 0.91
CA LYS A 22 -7.39 1.75 0.26
C LYS A 22 -6.67 0.47 -0.14
N ALA A 23 -7.31 -0.68 0.02
CA ALA A 23 -6.87 -1.94 -0.55
C ALA A 23 -7.99 -2.51 -1.44
N THR A 24 -7.67 -2.72 -2.72
CA THR A 24 -8.62 -3.30 -3.67
C THR A 24 -8.05 -4.58 -4.25
N SER A 25 -8.80 -5.66 -4.14
CA SER A 25 -8.47 -6.93 -4.79
C SER A 25 -9.28 -7.10 -6.06
N TYR A 26 -8.61 -7.45 -7.16
CA TYR A 26 -9.19 -7.67 -8.48
C TYR A 26 -9.08 -9.15 -8.85
N GLN A 27 -10.16 -9.70 -9.42
CA GLN A 27 -10.23 -11.10 -9.85
C GLN A 27 -9.39 -11.42 -11.10
N PHE A 28 -8.79 -10.40 -11.74
CA PHE A 28 -8.02 -10.55 -12.96
C PHE A 28 -6.71 -9.74 -12.89
N PRO A 29 -5.65 -10.19 -13.60
CA PRO A 29 -4.30 -9.65 -13.51
C PRO A 29 -4.19 -8.16 -13.86
N ASP A 30 -4.98 -7.68 -14.83
CA ASP A 30 -4.89 -6.31 -15.38
C ASP A 30 -5.62 -5.23 -14.56
N LEU A 31 -5.92 -5.48 -13.28
CA LEU A 31 -6.75 -4.59 -12.43
C LEU A 31 -8.14 -4.29 -13.05
N LYS A 32 -8.61 -5.12 -13.98
CA LYS A 32 -9.91 -5.00 -14.65
C LYS A 32 -10.86 -6.05 -14.09
N GLY A 33 -12.01 -5.65 -13.55
CA GLY A 33 -13.01 -6.57 -13.02
C GLY A 33 -13.68 -6.03 -11.76
N LYS A 34 -14.59 -6.81 -11.16
CA LYS A 34 -15.25 -6.44 -9.91
C LYS A 34 -14.20 -6.32 -8.80
N SER A 35 -14.12 -5.15 -8.17
CA SER A 35 -13.33 -4.94 -6.96
C SER A 35 -13.96 -5.68 -5.80
N LEU A 36 -13.15 -6.44 -5.07
CA LEU A 36 -13.43 -6.79 -3.68
C LEU A 36 -12.73 -5.69 -2.88
N ASP A 37 -13.43 -4.59 -2.64
CA ASP A 37 -12.89 -3.48 -1.86
C ASP A 37 -12.78 -3.91 -0.39
N GLU A 38 -11.55 -4.00 0.11
CA GLU A 38 -11.25 -4.09 1.53
C GLU A 38 -10.96 -2.66 1.99
N ASN A 39 -11.96 -1.97 2.52
CA ASN A 39 -11.76 -0.64 3.09
C ASN A 39 -10.74 -0.76 4.24
N ALA A 40 -9.54 -0.22 4.04
CA ALA A 40 -8.57 -0.06 5.10
C ALA A 40 -9.02 1.11 5.99
N ASP A 41 -8.80 0.99 7.29
CA ASP A 41 -9.06 2.08 8.23
C ASP A 41 -8.01 3.19 8.01
N PRO A 42 -8.40 4.37 7.50
CA PRO A 42 -7.45 5.43 7.14
C PRO A 42 -6.77 6.06 8.35
N GLU A 43 -7.28 5.83 9.58
CA GLU A 43 -6.69 6.38 10.80
C GLU A 43 -5.50 5.56 11.32
N LYS A 44 -5.31 4.34 10.81
CA LYS A 44 -4.26 3.44 11.30
C LYS A 44 -2.91 3.73 10.63
N VAL A 45 -2.00 4.29 11.43
CA VAL A 45 -0.60 4.51 11.06
C VAL A 45 0.24 3.28 11.39
N PHE A 46 1.11 2.89 10.46
CA PHE A 46 2.02 1.77 10.60
C PHE A 46 3.47 2.23 10.47
N GLN A 47 4.35 1.64 11.28
CA GLN A 47 5.78 1.75 11.08
C GLN A 47 6.26 0.58 10.22
N PRO A 48 6.93 0.84 9.08
CA PRO A 48 7.41 -0.22 8.21
C PRO A 48 8.56 -0.97 8.87
N GLN A 49 8.50 -2.30 8.84
CA GLN A 49 9.60 -3.12 9.35
C GLN A 49 10.76 -3.11 8.35
N PRO A 50 12.03 -3.13 8.78
CA PRO A 50 13.20 -3.00 7.89
C PRO A 50 13.28 -4.00 6.72
N HIS A 51 12.61 -5.15 6.84
CA HIS A 51 12.57 -6.20 5.80
C HIS A 51 11.27 -6.23 5.00
N SER A 52 10.35 -5.30 5.26
CA SER A 52 9.06 -5.21 4.56
C SER A 52 9.19 -4.50 3.23
N ASN A 53 8.32 -4.85 2.28
CA ASN A 53 8.23 -4.15 1.00
C ASN A 53 7.86 -2.68 1.22
N GLU A 54 7.03 -2.40 2.24
CA GLU A 54 6.62 -1.05 2.62
C GLU A 54 7.81 -0.20 3.11
N TYR A 55 8.82 -0.81 3.74
CA TYR A 55 10.07 -0.10 4.10
C TYR A 55 10.91 0.26 2.86
N ALA A 56 11.04 -0.68 1.92
CA ALA A 56 11.75 -0.42 0.67
C ALA A 56 11.04 0.66 -0.16
N LEU A 57 9.70 0.62 -0.24
CA LEU A 57 8.90 1.63 -0.92
C LEU A 57 8.96 3.00 -0.22
N LEU A 58 8.88 3.04 1.12
CA LEU A 58 9.02 4.28 1.88
C LEU A 58 10.39 4.92 1.61
N LYS A 59 11.47 4.13 1.65
CA LYS A 59 12.80 4.63 1.26
C LYS A 59 12.83 5.12 -0.17
N GLU A 60 12.34 4.34 -1.12
CA GLU A 60 12.35 4.73 -2.54
C GLU A 60 11.59 6.04 -2.77
N VAL A 61 10.44 6.25 -2.13
CA VAL A 61 9.63 7.47 -2.26
C VAL A 61 10.25 8.66 -1.51
N CYS A 62 10.75 8.44 -0.29
CA CYS A 62 11.29 9.50 0.55
C CYS A 62 12.73 9.91 0.21
N ASP A 63 13.54 8.99 -0.34
CA ASP A 63 14.88 9.25 -0.88
C ASP A 63 14.86 9.60 -2.38
N TYR A 64 13.68 9.70 -3.02
CA TYR A 64 13.55 10.17 -4.40
C TYR A 64 13.86 11.68 -4.50
N LYS A 65 15.11 12.04 -4.82
CA LYS A 65 15.54 13.38 -5.24
C LYS A 65 16.35 13.33 -6.53
#